data_AF-A0A2E0WXH5-F1
#
_entry.id   AF-A0A2E0WXH5-F1
#
_cell.length_a   1.000
_cell.length_b   1.000
_cell.length_c   1.000
_cell.angle_alpha   90.00
_cell.angle_beta   90.00
_cell.angle_gamma   90.00
#
_symmetry.space_group_name_H-M   'P 1'
#
loop_
_entity.id
_entity.type
_entity.pdbx_description
1 polymer ?
#
loop_
_entity_poly.entity_id
_entity_poly.type
_entity_poly.pdbx_seq_one_letter_code
_entity_poly.pdbx_strand_id
1 'polypeptide(L)' 'MPPRKAYIVQKQTIKSLLDSFPEDVDLDAFLEQVILLEKLEIGERQIAAGNVVNHEQAKKRLARWLN' A
#
# COMPACT_ATOMS: atom_id res chain seq x y z
N MET A 1 -17.10 -13.87 -4.60
CA MET A 1 -16.13 -12.77 -4.78
C MET A 1 -15.85 -12.19 -3.41
N PRO A 2 -14.60 -12.17 -2.91
CA PRO A 2 -14.31 -11.54 -1.63
C PRO A 2 -14.70 -10.05 -1.69
N PRO A 3 -15.17 -9.44 -0.58
CA PRO A 3 -15.62 -8.05 -0.58
C PRO A 3 -14.48 -7.12 -1.02
N ARG A 4 -14.80 -6.16 -1.90
CA ARG A 4 -13.85 -5.16 -2.37
C ARG A 4 -13.41 -4.35 -1.14
N LYS A 5 -12.16 -4.51 -0.70
CA LYS A 5 -11.61 -3.70 0.39
C LYS A 5 -11.54 -2.26 -0.12
N ALA A 6 -12.21 -1.33 0.57
CA ALA A 6 -12.17 0.08 0.21
C ALA A 6 -10.80 0.66 0.63
N TYR A 7 -10.06 1.16 -0.34
CA TYR A 7 -8.78 1.84 -0.10
C TYR A 7 -9.05 3.33 0.14
N ILE A 8 -8.50 3.89 1.22
CA ILE A 8 -8.74 5.30 1.60
C ILE A 8 -7.44 6.07 1.47
N VAL A 9 -7.40 6.95 0.47
CA VAL A 9 -6.29 7.86 0.21
C VAL A 9 -6.82 9.28 0.06
N GLN A 10 -5.98 10.28 0.35
CA GLN A 10 -6.38 11.66 0.19
C GLN A 10 -6.52 12.00 -1.30
N LYS A 11 -7.58 12.76 -1.64
CA LYS A 11 -7.82 13.20 -3.03
C LYS A 11 -6.62 13.93 -3.62
N GLN A 12 -5.94 14.76 -2.84
CA GLN A 12 -4.77 15.51 -3.32
C GLN A 12 -3.62 14.58 -3.69
N THR A 13 -3.41 13.52 -2.93
CA THR A 13 -2.43 12.48 -3.23
C THR A 13 -2.73 11.78 -4.56
N ILE A 14 -3.99 11.43 -4.82
CA ILE A 14 -4.42 10.86 -6.11
C ILE A 14 -4.08 11.82 -7.26
N LYS A 15 -4.40 13.11 -7.11
CA LYS A 15 -4.13 14.11 -8.15
C LYS A 15 -2.63 14.23 -8.43
N SER A 16 -1.83 14.40 -7.37
CA SER A 16 -0.38 14.51 -7.51
C SER A 16 0.26 13.26 -8.11
N LEU A 17 -0.26 12.07 -7.80
CA LEU A 17 0.20 10.84 -8.44
C LEU A 17 -0.19 10.80 -9.92
N LEU A 18 -1.42 11.16 -10.25
CA LEU A 18 -1.90 11.20 -11.63
C LEU A 18 -1.10 12.21 -12.47
N ASP A 19 -0.78 13.38 -11.92
CA ASP A 19 0.04 14.42 -12.56
C ASP A 19 1.48 13.93 -12.87
N SER A 20 1.93 12.82 -12.26
CA SER A 20 3.24 12.20 -12.53
C SER A 20 3.22 11.13 -13.63
N PHE A 21 2.03 10.72 -14.08
CA PHE A 21 1.87 9.74 -15.14
C PHE A 21 1.91 10.41 -16.52
N PRO A 22 2.21 9.65 -17.59
CA PRO A 22 2.04 10.14 -18.96
C PRO A 22 0.56 10.45 -19.28
N GLU A 23 0.32 11.19 -20.36
CA GLU A 23 -1.03 11.53 -20.85
C GLU A 23 -1.92 10.29 -21.06
N ASP A 24 -1.35 9.24 -21.67
CA ASP A 24 -2.01 7.94 -21.79
C ASP A 24 -1.71 7.09 -20.56
N VAL A 25 -2.72 6.92 -19.70
CA VAL A 25 -2.59 6.20 -18.43
C VAL A 25 -3.06 4.76 -18.55
N ASP A 26 -2.20 3.80 -18.21
CA ASP A 26 -2.62 2.46 -17.85
C ASP A 26 -3.31 2.51 -16.47
N LEU A 27 -4.63 2.29 -16.48
CA LEU A 27 -5.46 2.36 -15.28
C LEU A 27 -5.05 1.32 -14.23
N ASP A 28 -4.67 0.11 -14.64
CA ASP A 28 -4.30 -0.94 -13.70
C ASP A 28 -2.99 -0.58 -13.00
N ALA A 29 -1.99 -0.12 -13.76
CA ALA A 29 -0.73 0.37 -13.21
C ALA A 29 -0.93 1.55 -12.25
N PHE A 30 -1.81 2.50 -12.59
CA PHE A 30 -2.15 3.61 -11.71
C PHE A 30 -2.79 3.13 -10.40
N LEU A 31 -3.76 2.22 -10.47
CA LEU A 31 -4.40 1.65 -9.28
C LEU A 31 -3.41 0.89 -8.39
N GLU A 32 -2.46 0.16 -8.97
CA GLU A 32 -1.39 -0.49 -8.22
C GLU A 32 -0.54 0.51 -7.44
N GLN A 33 -0.16 1.63 -8.06
CA GLN A 33 0.60 2.70 -7.39
C GLN A 33 -0.21 3.34 -6.24
N VAL A 34 -1.51 3.58 -6.45
CA VAL A 34 -2.39 4.09 -5.39
C VAL A 34 -2.45 3.12 -4.19
N ILE A 35 -2.61 1.82 -4.46
CA ILE A 35 -2.65 0.79 -3.41
C ILE A 35 -1.30 0.69 -2.68
N LEU A 36 -0.19 0.77 -3.41
CA LEU A 36 1.14 0.75 -2.81
C LEU A 36 1.31 1.93 -1.84
N LEU A 37 0.95 3.14 -2.28
CA LEU A 37 1.07 4.34 -1.47
C LEU A 37 0.22 4.26 -0.20
N GLU A 38 -1.02 3.78 -0.29
CA GLU A 38 -1.87 3.57 0.88
C GLU A 38 -1.22 2.60 1.89
N LYS A 39 -0.64 1.50 1.41
CA LYS A 39 0.06 0.53 2.26
C LYS A 39 1.27 1.14 2.96
N LEU A 40 2.02 2.00 2.27
CA LEU A 40 3.16 2.72 2.85
C LEU A 40 2.69 3.66 3.97
N GLU A 41 1.66 4.48 3.72
CA GLU A 41 1.11 5.37 4.73
C GLU A 41 0.58 4.61 5.97
N ILE A 42 -0.07 3.46 5.75
CA ILE A 42 -0.50 2.59 6.85
C ILE A 42 0.71 2.08 7.64
N GLY A 43 1.75 1.63 6.93
CA GLY A 43 3.00 1.16 7.53
C GLY A 43 3.69 2.23 8.38
N GLU A 44 3.80 3.46 7.88
CA GLU A 44 4.36 4.60 8.60
C GLU A 44 3.59 4.89 9.89
N ARG A 45 2.24 4.92 9.81
CA ARG A 45 1.39 5.09 11.00
C ARG A 45 1.57 3.96 12.01
N GLN A 46 1.73 2.72 11.55
CA GLN A 46 1.99 1.57 12.42
C GLN A 46 3.34 1.69 13.12
N ILE A 47 4.39 2.10 12.40
CA ILE A 47 5.72 2.33 12.97
C ILE A 47 5.66 3.42 14.05
N ALA A 48 5.04 4.56 13.74
CA ALA A 48 4.89 5.67 14.69
C ALA A 48 4.09 5.28 15.95
N ALA A 49 3.12 4.38 15.82
CA ALA A 49 2.33 3.86 16.93
C ALA A 49 3.01 2.70 17.70
N GLY A 50 4.22 2.29 17.31
CA GLY A 50 4.93 1.15 17.91
C GLY A 50 4.33 -0.22 17.55
N ASN A 51 3.44 -0.29 16.56
CA ASN A 51 2.84 -1.52 16.03
C ASN A 51 3.81 -2.27 15.11
N VAL A 52 4.98 -2.60 15.64
CA VAL A 52 6.07 -3.27 14.91
C VAL A 52 6.32 -4.67 15.45
N VAL A 53 7.06 -5.47 14.70
CA VAL A 53 7.53 -6.78 15.14
C VAL A 53 9.05 -6.86 15.02
N ASN A 54 9.66 -7.70 15.86
CA ASN A 54 11.08 -7.98 15.72
C ASN A 54 11.36 -8.94 14.56
N HIS A 55 12.64 -9.07 14.20
CA HIS A 55 13.10 -9.87 13.06
C HIS A 55 12.63 -11.34 13.10
N GLU A 56 12.70 -11.98 14.27
CA GLU A 56 12.31 -13.38 14.42
C GLU A 56 10.81 -13.58 14.27
N GLN A 57 10.00 -12.64 14.76
CA GLN A 57 8.56 -12.61 14.51
C GLN A 57 8.24 -12.37 13.03
N ALA A 58 8.98 -11.49 12.35
CA ALA A 58 8.81 -11.23 10.92
C ALA A 58 9.09 -12.49 10.08
N LYS A 59 10.20 -13.20 10.34
CA LYS A 59 10.54 -14.48 9.69
C LYS A 59 9.40 -15.51 9.83
N LYS A 60 8.89 -15.70 11.06
CA LYS A 60 7.78 -16.63 11.33
C LYS A 60 6.51 -16.28 10.56
N ARG A 61 6.21 -14.99 10.39
CA ARG A 61 5.04 -14.53 9.60
C ARG A 61 5.24 -14.81 8.11
N LEU A 62 6.42 -14.50 7.57
CA LEU A 62 6.74 -14.65 6.14
C LEU A 62 6.84 -16.11 5.69
N ALA A 63 7.24 -17.02 6.58
CA ALA A 63 7.30 -18.46 6.30
C ALA A 63 5.95 -19.06 5.83
N ARG A 64 4.82 -18.40 6.12
CA ARG A 64 3.50 -18.85 5.63
C ARG A 64 3.34 -18.74 4.11
N TRP A 65 4.14 -17.91 3.44
CA TRP A 65 4.07 -17.64 2.01
C TRP A 65 5.35 -17.99 1.26
N LEU A 66 6.49 -18.03 1.95
CA LEU A 66 7.82 -18.29 1.38
C LEU A 66 8.27 -19.75 1.50
N ASN A 67 7.35 -20.67 1.83
CA ASN A 67 7.62 -22.12 1.84
C ASN A 67 7.73 -22.66 0.41
#